data_AF-A0A0G1N4J6-F1
#
_entry.id   AF-A0A0G1N4J6-F1
#
_cell.length_a   1.000
_cell.length_b   1.000
_cell.length_c   1.000
_cell.angle_alpha   90.00
_cell.angle_beta   90.00
_cell.angle_gamma   90.00
#
_symmetry.space_group_name_H-M   'P 1'
#
loop_
_entity.id
_entity.type
_entity.pdbx_description
1 polymer ?
#
loop_
_entity_poly.entity_id
_entity_poly.type
_entity_poly.pdbx_seq_one_letter_code
_entity_poly.pdbx_strand_id
1 'polypeptide(L)'
;MEQPPQIKTISAIIIILLVLGAGFLLFLKYRTSSLNQENSPTSGGTNGEPATVVVKNTPMVNGIISVPVGFPQGIPLESGSLIESATTQYPGENVQQLSISYRSSKTIAQKYTEYKDYMNQAGYSLTEGNKSAPVRAIFGTKENTNLSVAISSSEGKTLVQLSYLLK
;
A
#
# COMPACT_ATOMS: atom_id res chain seq x y z
N MET A 1 39.61 44.62 11.01
CA MET A 1 40.73 43.66 11.18
C MET A 1 40.39 42.43 10.37
N GLU A 2 41.00 42.29 9.19
CA GLU A 2 40.74 41.18 8.28
C GLU A 2 41.36 39.90 8.84
N GLN A 3 40.55 38.86 8.98
CA GLN A 3 40.98 37.56 9.50
C GLN A 3 41.90 36.89 8.48
N PRO A 4 43.09 36.40 8.87
CA PRO A 4 44.08 35.88 7.94
C PRO A 4 43.51 34.73 7.10
N PRO A 5 43.82 34.67 5.79
CA PRO A 5 43.15 33.79 4.83
C PRO A 5 43.20 32.30 5.21
N GLN A 6 44.20 31.87 5.98
CA GLN A 6 44.32 30.48 6.44
C GLN A 6 43.28 30.07 7.51
N ILE A 7 42.78 31.01 8.32
CA ILE A 7 41.78 30.71 9.35
C ILE A 7 40.41 30.45 8.70
N LYS A 8 40.11 31.11 7.59
CA LYS A 8 38.87 30.91 6.82
C LYS A 8 38.82 29.52 6.19
N THR A 9 39.95 29.03 5.66
CA THR A 9 40.05 27.68 5.06
C THR A 9 39.95 26.58 6.12
N ILE A 10 40.60 26.74 7.27
CA ILE A 10 40.53 25.74 8.36
C ILE A 10 39.11 25.64 8.91
N SER A 11 38.42 26.77 9.10
CA SER A 11 37.03 26.78 9.58
C SER A 11 36.06 26.13 8.56
N ALA A 12 36.24 26.39 7.26
CA ALA A 12 35.44 25.76 6.21
C ALA A 12 35.62 24.24 6.14
N ILE A 13 36.85 23.74 6.32
CA ILE A 13 37.15 22.29 6.32
C ILE A 13 36.50 21.59 7.52
N ILE A 14 36.54 22.22 8.71
CA ILE A 14 35.91 21.66 9.93
C ILE A 14 34.39 21.58 9.76
N ILE A 15 33.75 22.60 9.19
CA ILE A 15 32.30 22.59 8.93
C ILE A 15 31.94 21.50 7.92
N ILE A 16 32.70 21.34 6.84
CA ILE A 16 32.46 20.28 5.84
C ILE A 16 32.60 18.90 6.46
N LEU A 17 33.63 18.66 7.28
CA LEU A 17 33.82 17.38 7.98
C LEU A 17 32.69 17.10 8.98
N LEU A 18 32.16 18.11 9.67
CA LEU A 18 31.01 17.95 10.56
C LEU A 18 29.73 17.60 9.80
N VAL A 19 29.48 18.24 8.65
CA VAL A 19 28.31 17.95 7.80
C VAL A 19 28.42 16.55 7.19
N LEU A 20 29.59 16.16 6.70
CA LEU A 20 29.85 14.82 6.17
C LEU A 20 29.76 13.74 7.27
N GLY A 21 30.29 14.01 8.46
CA GLY A 21 30.20 13.12 9.61
C GLY A 21 28.76 12.92 10.11
N ALA A 22 27.99 14.00 10.22
CA ALA A 22 26.57 13.93 10.58
C ALA A 22 25.75 13.20 9.50
N GLY A 23 26.03 13.47 8.22
CA GLY A 23 25.41 12.77 7.09
C GLY A 23 25.72 11.27 7.09
N PHE A 24 26.98 10.90 7.37
CA PHE A 24 27.42 9.51 7.46
C PHE A 24 26.76 8.76 8.64
N LEU A 25 26.65 9.39 9.81
CA LEU A 25 25.96 8.81 10.97
C LEU A 25 24.46 8.60 10.72
N LEU A 26 23.78 9.55 10.05
CA LEU A 26 22.39 9.38 9.65
C LEU A 26 22.23 8.27 8.59
N PHE A 27 23.17 8.17 7.64
CA PHE A 27 23.19 7.11 6.63
C PHE A 27 23.37 5.71 7.26
N LEU A 28 24.24 5.56 8.27
CA LEU A 28 24.36 4.29 9.00
C LEU A 28 23.07 3.91 9.72
N LYS A 29 22.40 4.87 10.38
CA LYS A 29 21.13 4.63 11.09
C LYS A 29 20.01 4.19 10.14
N TYR A 30 19.99 4.71 8.92
CA TYR A 30 19.05 4.26 7.89
C TYR A 30 19.35 2.84 7.39
N ARG A 31 20.62 2.45 7.25
CA ARG A 31 20.98 1.08 6.84
C ARG A 31 20.66 0.02 7.90
N THR A 32 20.95 0.28 9.17
CA THR A 32 20.66 -0.69 10.25
C THR A 32 19.17 -0.83 10.54
N SER A 33 18.35 0.18 10.23
CA SER A 33 16.89 0.10 10.34
C SER A 33 16.22 -0.76 9.24
N SER A 34 16.98 -1.23 8.25
CA SER A 34 16.50 -2.08 7.15
C SER A 34 16.86 -3.57 7.33
N LEU A 35 17.56 -3.94 8.41
CA LEU A 35 18.03 -5.31 8.66
C LEU A 35 17.43 -5.99 9.91
N ASN A 36 16.54 -5.31 10.64
CA ASN A 36 15.75 -5.93 11.70
C ASN A 36 14.31 -6.15 11.23
N GLN A 37 14.14 -7.10 10.32
CA GLN A 37 12.88 -7.83 10.19
C GLN A 37 13.11 -9.23 10.76
N GLU A 38 13.25 -9.27 12.08
CA GLU A 38 13.04 -10.49 12.86
C GLU A 38 11.83 -10.23 13.75
N ASN A 39 10.99 -11.27 13.87
CA ASN A 39 9.71 -11.37 14.59
C ASN A 39 8.45 -11.20 13.72
N SER A 40 8.23 -12.21 12.86
CA SER A 40 6.90 -12.79 12.75
C SER A 40 6.37 -13.12 14.15
N PRO A 41 5.12 -12.80 14.52
CA PRO A 41 4.55 -13.29 15.76
C PRO A 41 4.35 -14.80 15.64
N THR A 42 5.22 -15.56 16.29
CA THR A 42 4.93 -16.95 16.68
C THR A 42 3.81 -16.88 17.71
N SER A 43 2.58 -17.11 17.25
CA SER A 43 1.42 -17.26 18.12
C SER A 43 1.60 -18.53 18.96
N GLY A 44 1.48 -18.37 20.28
CA GLY A 44 1.46 -19.44 21.25
C GLY A 44 0.35 -20.44 20.96
N GLY A 45 0.66 -21.72 21.20
CA GLY A 45 -0.14 -22.85 20.75
C GLY A 45 -1.59 -22.87 21.23
N THR A 46 -2.45 -23.29 20.31
CA THR A 46 -3.55 -24.22 20.61
C THR A 46 -3.46 -25.30 19.54
N ASN A 47 -3.55 -26.58 19.93
CA ASN A 47 -3.54 -27.70 18.99
C ASN A 47 -4.73 -27.57 18.02
N GLY A 48 -4.47 -26.98 16.86
CA GLY A 48 -5.37 -26.91 15.72
C GLY A 48 -4.53 -27.18 14.49
N GLU A 49 -4.99 -28.10 13.66
CA GLU A 49 -4.46 -28.34 12.33
C GLU A 49 -4.24 -27.00 11.61
N PRO A 50 -3.10 -26.75 10.93
CA PRO A 50 -2.84 -25.47 10.31
C PRO A 50 -3.91 -25.21 9.25
N ALA A 51 -4.83 -24.28 9.51
CA ALA A 51 -5.80 -23.83 8.53
C ALA A 51 -5.03 -23.20 7.37
N THR A 52 -4.83 -23.96 6.30
CA THR A 52 -4.08 -23.50 5.13
C THR A 52 -4.85 -22.39 4.44
N VAL A 53 -4.27 -21.21 4.36
CA VAL A 53 -4.80 -20.09 3.57
C VAL A 53 -4.77 -20.50 2.09
N VAL A 54 -5.91 -20.40 1.42
CA VAL A 54 -6.04 -20.79 0.00
C VAL A 54 -6.14 -19.54 -0.85
N VAL A 55 -5.17 -19.34 -1.76
CA VAL A 55 -5.19 -18.26 -2.76
C VAL A 55 -5.55 -18.84 -4.12
N LYS A 56 -6.55 -18.25 -4.78
CA LYS A 56 -7.00 -18.62 -6.11
C LYS A 56 -6.99 -17.40 -7.02
N ASN A 57 -6.11 -17.40 -8.01
CA ASN A 57 -6.11 -16.38 -9.05
C ASN A 57 -7.32 -16.55 -9.99
N THR A 58 -7.91 -15.45 -10.43
CA THR A 58 -8.98 -15.47 -11.42
C THR A 58 -8.39 -15.87 -12.78
N PRO A 59 -8.99 -16.85 -13.49
CA PRO A 59 -8.48 -17.27 -14.78
C PRO A 59 -8.57 -16.15 -15.80
N MET A 60 -7.55 -16.07 -16.67
CA MET A 60 -7.55 -15.20 -17.82
C MET A 60 -8.35 -15.86 -18.94
N VAL A 61 -9.29 -15.13 -19.55
CA VAL A 61 -10.09 -15.60 -20.68
C VAL A 61 -9.81 -14.68 -21.86
N ASN A 62 -9.36 -15.23 -22.99
CA ASN A 62 -8.99 -14.47 -24.19
C ASN A 62 -7.98 -13.33 -23.94
N GLY A 63 -7.01 -13.54 -23.03
CA GLY A 63 -6.02 -12.52 -22.70
C GLY A 63 -6.50 -11.45 -21.71
N ILE A 64 -7.72 -11.57 -21.18
CA ILE A 64 -8.34 -10.60 -20.29
C ILE A 64 -8.52 -11.22 -18.90
N ILE A 65 -7.97 -10.57 -17.88
CA ILE A 65 -8.21 -10.91 -16.48
C ILE A 65 -9.60 -10.41 -16.10
N SER A 66 -10.45 -11.30 -15.57
CA SER A 66 -11.77 -10.95 -15.07
C SER A 66 -11.73 -10.52 -13.60
N VAL A 67 -12.78 -9.86 -13.15
CA VAL A 67 -13.00 -9.63 -11.71
C VAL A 67 -13.27 -10.98 -11.01
N PRO A 68 -12.88 -11.14 -9.73
CA PRO A 68 -13.13 -12.38 -9.01
C PRO A 68 -14.64 -12.54 -8.78
N VAL A 69 -15.12 -13.79 -8.78
CA VAL A 69 -16.55 -14.09 -8.57
C VAL A 69 -16.99 -13.54 -7.22
N GLY A 70 -18.15 -12.88 -7.18
CA GLY A 70 -18.69 -12.26 -5.96
C GLY A 70 -18.17 -10.85 -5.67
N PHE A 71 -17.30 -10.28 -6.51
CA PHE A 71 -16.88 -8.90 -6.34
C PHE A 71 -18.07 -7.93 -6.47
N PRO A 72 -18.23 -6.94 -5.56
CA PRO A 72 -19.39 -6.07 -5.56
C PRO A 72 -19.56 -5.30 -6.87
N GLN A 73 -20.78 -5.32 -7.39
CA GLN A 73 -21.16 -4.50 -8.53
C GLN A 73 -21.17 -3.02 -8.14
N GLY A 74 -20.80 -2.15 -9.07
CA GLY A 74 -20.80 -0.70 -8.86
C GLY A 74 -19.52 -0.12 -8.24
N ILE A 75 -18.59 -0.95 -7.76
CA ILE A 75 -17.24 -0.46 -7.43
C ILE A 75 -16.61 0.08 -8.73
N PRO A 76 -16.06 1.31 -8.73
CA PRO A 76 -15.58 1.94 -9.94
C PRO A 76 -14.28 1.30 -10.44
N LEU A 77 -14.40 0.39 -11.40
CA LEU A 77 -13.30 -0.33 -12.04
C LEU A 77 -13.17 0.11 -13.51
N GLU A 78 -11.94 0.12 -14.01
CA GLU A 78 -11.67 0.34 -15.44
C GLU A 78 -11.60 -1.03 -16.14
N SER A 79 -12.48 -1.22 -17.14
CA SER A 79 -12.57 -2.50 -17.84
C SER A 79 -11.31 -2.76 -18.66
N GLY A 80 -10.81 -4.00 -18.62
CA GLY A 80 -9.66 -4.43 -19.43
C GLY A 80 -8.29 -3.93 -18.95
N SER A 81 -8.20 -3.25 -17.80
CA SER A 81 -6.92 -2.77 -17.24
C SER A 81 -6.42 -3.55 -16.02
N LEU A 82 -7.14 -4.61 -15.65
CA LEU A 82 -6.80 -5.55 -14.58
C LEU A 82 -5.42 -6.17 -14.85
N ILE A 83 -4.55 -6.12 -13.84
CA ILE A 83 -3.23 -6.74 -13.85
C ILE A 83 -3.16 -7.92 -12.87
N GLU A 84 -3.95 -7.88 -11.79
CA GLU A 84 -4.12 -9.00 -10.86
C GLU A 84 -5.57 -9.11 -10.43
N SER A 85 -6.01 -10.34 -10.21
CA SER A 85 -7.29 -10.67 -9.62
C SER A 85 -7.20 -11.99 -8.89
N ALA A 86 -7.64 -12.01 -7.63
CA ALA A 86 -7.59 -13.21 -6.80
C ALA A 86 -8.69 -13.25 -5.75
N THR A 87 -8.98 -14.46 -5.29
CA THR A 87 -9.75 -14.74 -4.10
C THR A 87 -8.84 -15.44 -3.10
N THR A 88 -8.77 -14.93 -1.88
CA THR A 88 -8.08 -15.58 -0.76
C THR A 88 -9.11 -16.03 0.27
N GLN A 89 -9.05 -17.30 0.67
CA GLN A 89 -9.89 -17.85 1.74
C GLN A 89 -9.05 -18.03 3.00
N TYR A 90 -9.62 -17.60 4.13
CA TYR A 90 -9.06 -17.78 5.47
C TYR A 90 -10.04 -18.66 6.28
N PRO A 91 -9.96 -20.01 6.14
CA PRO A 91 -10.95 -20.90 6.74
C PRO A 91 -11.03 -20.79 8.26
N GLY A 92 -9.90 -20.56 8.93
CA GLY A 92 -9.84 -20.41 10.39
C GLY A 92 -10.59 -19.19 10.92
N GLU A 93 -10.77 -18.16 10.09
CA GLU A 93 -11.50 -16.94 10.44
C GLU A 93 -12.90 -16.89 9.82
N ASN A 94 -13.27 -17.88 9.00
CA ASN A 94 -14.45 -17.86 8.14
C ASN A 94 -14.53 -16.59 7.26
N VAL A 95 -13.38 -16.10 6.80
CA VAL A 95 -13.26 -14.85 6.02
C VAL A 95 -12.83 -15.12 4.60
N GLN A 96 -13.37 -14.34 3.66
CA GLN A 96 -12.94 -14.33 2.27
C GLN A 96 -12.47 -12.92 1.86
N GLN A 97 -11.33 -12.84 1.18
CA GLN A 97 -10.83 -11.61 0.59
C GLN A 97 -10.86 -11.71 -0.94
N LEU A 98 -11.39 -10.68 -1.59
CA LEU A 98 -11.34 -10.49 -3.03
C LEU A 98 -10.37 -9.35 -3.34
N SER A 99 -9.33 -9.64 -4.10
CA SER A 99 -8.26 -8.70 -4.41
C SER A 99 -8.22 -8.41 -5.90
N ILE A 100 -8.07 -7.13 -6.24
CA ILE A 100 -7.94 -6.62 -7.60
C ILE A 100 -6.82 -5.59 -7.63
N SER A 101 -6.01 -5.61 -8.68
CA SER A 101 -5.17 -4.46 -9.03
C SER A 101 -5.30 -4.14 -10.51
N TYR A 102 -5.25 -2.85 -10.85
CA TYR A 102 -5.33 -2.37 -12.23
C TYR A 102 -4.63 -1.03 -12.41
N ARG A 103 -4.31 -0.69 -13.65
CA ARG A 103 -3.69 0.59 -14.01
C ARG A 103 -4.71 1.52 -14.64
N SER A 104 -4.68 2.78 -14.23
CA SER A 104 -5.57 3.84 -14.69
C SER A 104 -4.79 4.97 -15.35
N SER A 105 -5.38 5.56 -16.39
CA SER A 105 -4.91 6.81 -17.00
C SER A 105 -5.37 8.04 -16.22
N LYS A 106 -6.31 7.91 -15.27
CA LYS A 106 -6.71 8.99 -14.36
C LYS A 106 -5.61 9.25 -13.35
N THR A 107 -5.56 10.47 -12.82
CA THR A 107 -4.61 10.84 -11.76
C THR A 107 -4.96 10.16 -10.42
N ILE A 108 -3.98 10.07 -9.53
CA ILE A 108 -4.17 9.61 -8.14
C ILE A 108 -5.30 10.39 -7.45
N ALA A 109 -5.36 11.71 -7.66
CA ALA A 109 -6.39 12.56 -7.07
C ALA A 109 -7.79 12.25 -7.60
N GLN A 110 -7.94 12.04 -8.91
CA GLN A 110 -9.22 11.66 -9.52
C GLN A 110 -9.71 10.30 -9.02
N LYS A 111 -8.84 9.27 -9.01
CA LYS A 111 -9.22 7.96 -8.48
C LYS A 111 -9.56 8.01 -7.00
N TYR A 112 -8.83 8.80 -6.22
CA TYR A 112 -9.13 8.98 -4.80
C TYR A 112 -10.52 9.55 -4.57
N THR A 113 -10.88 10.63 -5.28
CA THR A 113 -12.22 11.22 -5.22
C THR A 113 -13.28 10.23 -5.66
N GLU A 114 -13.07 9.53 -6.77
CA GLU A 114 -14.01 8.54 -7.31
C GLU A 114 -14.33 7.41 -6.32
N TYR A 115 -13.31 6.87 -5.64
CA TYR A 115 -13.52 5.84 -4.61
C TYR A 115 -14.14 6.39 -3.33
N LYS A 116 -13.75 7.60 -2.92
CA LYS A 116 -14.34 8.26 -1.77
C LYS A 116 -15.84 8.51 -1.99
N ASP A 117 -16.20 9.02 -3.15
CA ASP A 117 -17.59 9.33 -3.51
C ASP A 117 -18.42 8.05 -3.58
N TYR A 118 -17.90 7.00 -4.24
CA TYR A 118 -18.54 5.69 -4.26
C TYR A 118 -18.78 5.16 -2.84
N MET A 119 -17.76 5.16 -1.98
CA MET A 119 -17.88 4.61 -0.63
C MET A 119 -18.88 5.41 0.22
N ASN A 120 -18.90 6.74 0.10
CA ASN A 120 -19.90 7.58 0.76
C ASN A 120 -21.32 7.25 0.28
N GLN A 121 -21.53 7.19 -1.04
CA GLN A 121 -22.83 6.88 -1.64
C GLN A 121 -23.31 5.47 -1.29
N ALA A 122 -22.39 4.52 -1.19
CA ALA A 122 -22.67 3.13 -0.84
C ALA A 122 -22.80 2.89 0.68
N GLY A 123 -22.70 3.93 1.50
CA GLY A 123 -22.97 3.89 2.94
C GLY A 123 -21.83 3.34 3.81
N TYR A 124 -20.58 3.45 3.36
CA TYR A 124 -19.42 3.04 4.17
C TYR A 124 -19.04 4.10 5.20
N SER A 125 -18.66 3.65 6.39
CA SER A 125 -17.92 4.47 7.36
C SER A 125 -16.45 4.52 6.95
N LEU A 126 -15.93 5.73 6.68
CA LEU A 126 -14.62 5.95 6.09
C LEU A 126 -13.52 6.32 7.11
N THR A 127 -12.35 5.72 6.93
CA THR A 127 -11.08 6.15 7.50
C THR A 127 -10.12 6.49 6.35
N GLU A 128 -9.64 7.73 6.32
CA GLU A 128 -8.72 8.21 5.28
C GLU A 128 -7.26 8.13 5.77
N GLY A 129 -6.37 7.62 4.92
CA GLY A 129 -4.92 7.72 5.16
C GLY A 129 -4.38 9.14 4.92
N ASN A 130 -3.07 9.31 5.09
CA ASN A 130 -2.41 10.60 4.82
C ASN A 130 -2.52 10.99 3.34
N LYS A 131 -3.22 12.09 3.05
CA LYS A 131 -3.47 12.58 1.67
C LYS A 131 -2.22 13.08 0.96
N SER A 132 -1.18 13.43 1.70
CA SER A 132 0.12 13.88 1.19
C SER A 132 1.12 12.73 1.00
N ALA A 133 0.75 11.50 1.39
CA ALA A 133 1.62 10.34 1.18
C ALA A 133 1.69 9.94 -0.30
N PRO A 134 2.81 9.33 -0.74
CA PRO A 134 2.94 8.79 -2.10
C PRO A 134 1.88 7.72 -2.44
N VAL A 135 1.38 7.04 -1.41
CA VAL A 135 0.24 6.11 -1.50
C VAL A 135 -0.92 6.74 -0.75
N ARG A 136 -2.01 6.99 -1.45
CA ARG A 136 -3.27 7.45 -0.83
C ARG A 136 -4.15 6.23 -0.57
N ALA A 137 -4.55 6.06 0.68
CA ALA A 137 -5.41 4.96 1.10
C ALA A 137 -6.76 5.46 1.60
N ILE A 138 -7.82 4.71 1.30
CA ILE A 138 -9.16 4.87 1.86
C ILE A 138 -9.61 3.51 2.38
N PHE A 139 -10.09 3.48 3.61
CA PHE A 139 -10.64 2.29 4.25
C PHE A 139 -12.12 2.54 4.52
N GLY A 140 -12.99 1.69 3.97
CA GLY A 140 -14.42 1.71 4.21
C GLY A 140 -14.85 0.48 5.00
N THR A 141 -15.71 0.67 5.98
CA THR A 141 -16.37 -0.41 6.73
C THR A 141 -17.89 -0.30 6.54
N LYS A 142 -18.55 -1.41 6.22
CA LYS A 142 -20.01 -1.48 6.12
C LYS A 142 -20.48 -2.87 6.50
N GLU A 143 -21.24 -2.96 7.59
CA GLU A 143 -21.73 -4.22 8.15
C GLU A 143 -20.58 -5.23 8.31
N ASN A 144 -20.68 -6.40 7.69
CA ASN A 144 -19.66 -7.46 7.73
C ASN A 144 -18.65 -7.36 6.59
N THR A 145 -18.52 -6.18 5.96
CA THR A 145 -17.66 -6.00 4.79
C THR A 145 -16.70 -4.83 4.96
N ASN A 146 -15.46 -5.03 4.51
CA ASN A 146 -14.45 -3.98 4.49
C ASN A 146 -13.95 -3.79 3.07
N LEU A 147 -13.82 -2.54 2.64
CA LEU A 147 -13.21 -2.19 1.37
C LEU A 147 -11.99 -1.31 1.63
N SER A 148 -10.81 -1.80 1.26
CA SER A 148 -9.57 -1.04 1.28
C SER A 148 -9.17 -0.69 -0.14
N VAL A 149 -8.84 0.58 -0.37
CA VAL A 149 -8.36 1.07 -1.67
C VAL A 149 -7.04 1.78 -1.45
N ALA A 150 -5.98 1.33 -2.11
CA ALA A 150 -4.68 1.98 -2.17
C ALA A 150 -4.44 2.50 -3.59
N ILE A 151 -3.99 3.76 -3.69
CA ILE A 151 -3.79 4.46 -4.95
C ILE A 151 -2.40 5.07 -4.95
N SER A 152 -1.59 4.72 -5.95
CA SER A 152 -0.20 5.15 -6.07
C SER A 152 0.19 5.37 -7.52
N SER A 153 1.42 5.83 -7.77
CA SER A 153 1.99 5.91 -9.11
C SER A 153 2.83 4.66 -9.39
N SER A 154 2.67 4.08 -10.58
CA SER A 154 3.47 2.95 -11.07
C SER A 154 3.60 3.05 -12.59
N GLU A 155 4.84 2.99 -13.10
CA GLU A 155 5.13 3.05 -14.54
C GLU A 155 4.47 4.24 -15.27
N GLY A 156 4.44 5.41 -14.62
CA GLY A 156 3.84 6.63 -15.19
C GLY A 156 2.30 6.61 -15.25
N LYS A 157 1.66 5.60 -14.68
CA LYS A 157 0.19 5.49 -14.55
C LYS A 157 -0.22 5.45 -13.08
N THR A 158 -1.51 5.62 -12.82
CA THR A 158 -2.06 5.40 -11.48
C THR A 158 -2.29 3.91 -11.28
N LEU A 159 -1.65 3.32 -10.28
CA LEU A 159 -1.95 1.98 -9.80
C LEU A 159 -3.06 2.06 -8.76
N VAL A 160 -4.08 1.24 -8.92
CA VAL A 160 -5.16 1.07 -7.95
C VAL A 160 -5.16 -0.37 -7.47
N GLN A 161 -5.14 -0.56 -6.16
CA GLN A 161 -5.22 -1.85 -5.50
C GLN A 161 -6.42 -1.87 -4.57
N LEU A 162 -7.27 -2.88 -4.71
CA LEU A 162 -8.47 -3.08 -3.92
C LEU A 162 -8.36 -4.39 -3.14
N SER A 163 -8.80 -4.32 -1.89
CA SER A 163 -9.09 -5.49 -1.07
C SER A 163 -10.50 -5.37 -0.53
N TYR A 164 -11.36 -6.31 -0.90
CA TYR A 164 -12.72 -6.43 -0.40
C TYR A 164 -12.82 -7.66 0.50
N LEU A 165 -13.02 -7.44 1.79
CA LEU A 165 -13.08 -8.47 2.82
C LEU A 165 -14.55 -8.76 3.18
N LEU A 166 -14.92 -10.03 3.13
CA LEU A 166 -16.21 -10.58 3.52
C LEU A 166 -16.01 -11.39 4.81
N LYS A 167 -16.72 -11.00 5.88
CA LYS A 167 -16.74 -11.69 7.17
C LYS A 167 -18.05 -12.43 7.40
#